data_AF-A0A5K1C0P7-F1
#
_entry.id   AF-A0A5K1C0P7-F1
#
_cell.length_a   1.000
_cell.length_b   1.000
_cell.length_c   1.000
_cell.angle_alpha   90.00
_cell.angle_beta   90.00
_cell.angle_gamma   90.00
#
_symmetry.space_group_name_H-M   'P 1'
#
loop_
_entity.id
_entity.type
_entity.pdbx_description
1 polymer ?
#
loop_
_entity_poly.entity_id
_entity_poly.type
_entity_poly.pdbx_seq_one_letter_code
_entity_poly.pdbx_strand_id
1 'polypeptide(L)' 'VKQETLLEGLNPRHCALSLVGEPIMYPEINALVDELHRRHISTFLVTNAQFPERIKLLKPITQ' A
#
# COMPACT_ATOMS: atom_id res chain seq x y z
N VAL A 1 -19.75 13.25 12.45
CA VAL A 1 -19.49 11.88 11.96
C VAL A 1 -20.38 10.94 12.74
N LYS A 2 -21.12 10.04 12.08
CA LYS A 2 -21.93 9.03 12.78
C LYS A 2 -21.00 8.04 13.49
N GLN A 3 -21.43 7.47 14.61
CA GLN A 3 -20.59 6.53 15.38
C GLN A 3 -20.12 5.33 14.52
N GLU A 4 -20.98 4.83 13.64
CA GLU A 4 -20.65 3.76 12.68
C GLU A 4 -19.48 4.13 11.74
N THR A 5 -19.52 5.32 11.13
CA THR A 5 -18.49 5.79 10.19
C THR A 5 -17.15 6.03 10.89
N LEU A 6 -17.19 6.45 12.16
CA LEU A 6 -15.97 6.61 12.96
C LEU A 6 -15.32 5.26 13.24
N LEU A 7 -16.10 4.25 13.66
CA LEU A 7 -15.59 2.91 13.92
C LEU A 7 -15.06 2.24 12.64
N GLU A 8 -15.72 2.46 11.51
CA GLU A 8 -15.24 2.03 10.19
C GLU A 8 -13.89 2.66 9.83
N GLY A 9 -13.75 3.98 9.99
CA GLY A 9 -12.50 4.69 9.68
C GLY A 9 -11.31 4.26 10.54
N LEU A 10 -11.55 3.74 11.73
CA LEU A 10 -10.51 3.18 12.61
C LEU A 10 -10.08 1.76 12.21
N ASN A 11 -10.80 1.10 11.30
CA ASN A 11 -10.50 -0.24 10.80
C ASN A 11 -10.34 -0.25 9.27
N PRO A 12 -9.20 0.22 8.74
CA PRO A 12 -9.01 0.43 7.31
C PRO A 12 -9.00 -0.89 6.53
N ARG A 13 -9.55 -0.86 5.31
CA ARG A 13 -9.57 -1.98 4.36
C ARG A 13 -8.64 -1.79 3.15
N HIS A 14 -8.18 -0.56 2.95
CA HIS A 14 -7.40 -0.15 1.78
C HIS A 14 -6.24 0.73 2.24
N CYS A 15 -5.05 0.50 1.67
CA CYS A 15 -3.86 1.30 1.89
C CYS A 15 -3.35 1.84 0.55
N ALA A 16 -3.29 3.17 0.43
CA ALA A 16 -2.70 3.86 -0.70
C ALA A 16 -1.27 4.32 -0.36
N LEU A 17 -0.29 3.73 -1.03
CA LEU A 17 1.12 4.08 -0.93
C LEU A 17 1.40 5.20 -1.94
N SER A 18 1.07 6.45 -1.57
CA SER A 18 1.08 7.58 -2.50
C SER A 18 1.31 8.96 -1.88
N LEU A 19 1.69 9.05 -0.59
CA LEU A 19 1.70 10.33 0.12
C LEU A 19 2.83 11.27 -0.35
N VAL A 20 4.09 10.88 -0.17
CA VAL A 20 5.29 11.66 -0.52
C VAL A 20 6.44 10.70 -0.83
N GLY A 21 7.36 11.12 -1.70
CA GLY A 21 8.52 10.33 -2.10
C GLY A 21 8.14 9.20 -3.06
N GLU A 22 9.09 8.29 -3.30
CA GLU A 22 8.85 7.15 -4.17
C GLU A 22 8.78 5.84 -3.36
N PRO A 23 7.58 5.23 -3.19
CA PRO A 23 7.40 4.07 -2.32
C PRO A 23 8.24 2.86 -2.79
N ILE A 24 8.47 2.74 -4.11
CA ILE A 24 9.29 1.68 -4.70
C ILE A 24 10.78 1.75 -4.30
N MET A 25 11.23 2.90 -3.76
CA MET A 25 12.59 3.04 -3.23
C MET A 25 12.76 2.39 -1.86
N TYR A 26 11.68 2.17 -1.11
CA TYR A 26 11.76 1.55 0.20
C TYR A 26 12.25 0.10 0.08
N PRO A 27 13.37 -0.28 0.72
CA PRO A 27 13.96 -1.62 0.54
C PRO A 27 13.03 -2.76 0.94
N GLU A 28 12.15 -2.53 1.92
CA GLU A 28 11.24 -3.55 2.45
C GLU A 28 9.81 -3.40 1.90
N ILE A 29 9.63 -2.78 0.73
CA ILE A 29 8.31 -2.56 0.13
C ILE A 29 7.50 -3.85 -0.02
N ASN A 30 8.16 -4.96 -0.38
CA ASN A 30 7.50 -6.26 -0.51
C ASN A 30 7.07 -6.83 0.85
N ALA A 31 7.88 -6.67 1.90
CA ALA A 31 7.51 -7.11 3.24
C ALA A 31 6.33 -6.29 3.80
N LEU A 32 6.29 -4.99 3.50
CA LEU A 32 5.16 -4.13 3.84
C LEU A 32 3.88 -4.58 3.12
N VAL A 33 3.95 -4.86 1.82
CA VAL A 33 2.79 -5.36 1.05
C VAL A 33 2.30 -6.70 1.60
N ASP A 34 3.21 -7.65 1.86
CA ASP A 34 2.86 -8.96 2.44
C ASP A 34 2.15 -8.79 3.80
N GLU A 35 2.63 -7.90 4.66
CA GLU A 35 2.05 -7.65 5.99
C GLU A 35 0.66 -7.00 5.89
N LEU A 36 0.46 -6.07 4.96
CA LEU A 36 -0.85 -5.47 4.72
C LEU A 36 -1.85 -6.53 4.22
N HIS A 37 -1.44 -7.39 3.29
CA HIS A 37 -2.29 -8.47 2.78
C HIS A 37 -2.62 -9.50 3.86
N ARG A 38 -1.66 -9.82 4.74
CA ARG A 38 -1.89 -10.70 5.90
C ARG A 38 -2.95 -10.14 6.86
N ARG A 39 -3.09 -8.81 6.92
CA ARG A 39 -4.14 -8.12 7.68
C ARG A 39 -5.43 -7.91 6.89
N HIS A 40 -5.54 -8.49 5.70
CA HIS A 40 -6.66 -8.30 4.78
C HIS A 40 -6.86 -6.83 4.34
N ILE A 41 -5.77 -6.06 4.29
CA ILE A 41 -5.76 -4.69 3.77
C ILE A 41 -5.26 -4.75 2.33
N SER A 42 -6.11 -4.31 1.40
CA SER A 42 -5.72 -4.18 0.00
C SER A 42 -4.75 -3.02 -0.22
N THR A 43 -3.88 -3.14 -1.23
CA THR A 43 -2.79 -2.19 -1.46
C THR A 43 -2.84 -1.59 -2.85
N PHE A 44 -2.65 -0.27 -2.91
CA PHE A 44 -2.57 0.54 -4.12
C PHE A 44 -1.24 1.30 -4.08
N LEU A 45 -0.40 1.18 -5.10
CA LEU A 45 0.89 1.86 -5.15
C LEU A 45 0.89 2.88 -6.28
N VAL A 46 1.26 4.12 -5.96
CA VAL A 46 1.47 5.18 -6.95
C VAL A 46 2.96 5.39 -7.09
N THR A 47 3.46 5.39 -8.31
CA THR A 47 4.88 5.61 -8.61
C THR A 47 5.03 6.37 -9.91
N ASN A 48 6.03 7.25 -9.97
CA ASN A 48 6.40 7.97 -11.18
C ASN A 48 7.17 7.13 -12.22
N ALA A 49 7.41 5.84 -11.93
CA ALA A 49 8.10 4.89 -12.79
C ALA A 49 9.59 5.15 -13.11
N GLN A 50 10.28 5.97 -12.31
CA GLN A 50 11.73 6.21 -12.46
C GLN A 50 12.61 4.97 -12.21
N PHE A 51 12.09 3.92 -11.57
CA PHE A 51 12.82 2.71 -11.20
C PHE A 51 12.21 1.43 -11.79
N PRO A 52 12.27 1.23 -13.12
CA PRO A 52 11.59 0.11 -13.79
C PRO A 52 12.04 -1.27 -13.30
N GLU A 53 13.33 -1.45 -13.00
CA GLU A 53 13.83 -2.73 -12.47
C GLU A 53 13.26 -3.06 -11.09
N ARG A 54 13.00 -2.05 -10.24
CA ARG A 54 12.37 -2.29 -8.94
C ARG A 54 10.88 -2.59 -9.07
N ILE A 55 10.20 -1.98 -10.04
CA ILE A 55 8.80 -2.29 -10.34
C ILE A 55 8.65 -3.76 -10.75
N LYS A 56 9.57 -4.29 -11.56
CA LYS A 56 9.56 -5.72 -11.94
C LYS A 56 9.75 -6.68 -10.76
N LEU A 57 10.40 -6.23 -9.69
CA LEU A 57 10.63 -7.00 -8.46
C LEU A 57 9.52 -6.83 -7.42
N LEU A 58 8.55 -5.95 -7.69
CA LEU A 58 7.42 -5.73 -6.79
C LEU A 58 6.51 -6.96 -6.81
N LYS A 59 6.17 -7.46 -5.61
CA LYS A 59 5.18 -8.52 -5.45
C LYS A 59 3.80 -8.03 -5.90
N PRO A 60 2.89 -8.94 -6.27
CA PRO A 60 1.52 -8.56 -6.63
C PRO A 60 0.88 -7.70 -5.54
N ILE A 61 0.33 -6.56 -5.95
CA ILE A 61 -0.55 -5.71 -5.16
C ILE A 61 -2.01 -5.98 -5.55
N THR A 62 -2.98 -5.50 -4.77
CA THR A 62 -4.40 -5.67 -5.11
C THR A 62 -4.79 -4.88 -6.35
N GLN A 63 -4.29 -3.64 -6.42
CA GLN A 63 -4.56 -2.62 -7.44
C GLN A 63 -5.97 -2.00 -7.42
#